data_AF-A0A6B9YHY2-F1
#
_entry.id   AF-A0A6B9YHY2-F1
#
_cell.length_a   1.000
_cell.length_b   1.000
_cell.length_c   1.000
_cell.angle_alpha   90.00
_cell.angle_beta   90.00
_cell.angle_gamma   90.00
#
_symmetry.space_group_name_H-M   'P 1'
#
loop_
_entity.id
_entity.type
_entity.pdbx_description
1 polymer ?
#
loop_
_entity_poly.entity_id
_entity_poly.type
_entity_poly.pdbx_seq_one_letter_code
_entity_poly.pdbx_strand_id
1 'polypeptide(L)'
;MIHSNKQRILVPEKDIVKYSYFTESINLSDDDLLADIAENSGLNREESLTVIKDDNAYADDVRMDERIAHQYRISGVPFFILNQKYAISGAQPLETFISALDKVWEEENPQPQFEDLSGEGNNDAFCADGSCAVPTDDK
;
A
#
# COMPACT_ATOMS: atom_id res chain seq x y z
N MET A 1 13.07 -16.34 39.62
CA MET A 1 13.25 -17.13 38.39
C MET A 1 11.90 -17.15 37.66
N ILE A 2 11.55 -16.04 37.01
CA ILE A 2 10.29 -15.93 36.27
C ILE A 2 10.58 -16.51 34.89
N HIS A 3 10.12 -17.74 34.65
CA HIS A 3 10.05 -18.30 33.31
C HIS A 3 8.98 -17.51 32.55
N SER A 4 9.37 -16.42 31.88
CA SER A 4 8.54 -15.82 30.84
C SER A 4 8.47 -16.81 29.69
N ASN A 5 7.37 -17.55 29.69
CA ASN A 5 6.92 -18.36 28.58
C ASN A 5 6.71 -17.41 27.39
N LYS A 6 7.76 -17.22 26.56
CA LYS A 6 7.67 -16.53 25.28
C LYS A 6 6.74 -17.38 24.41
N GLN A 7 5.44 -17.13 24.53
CA GLN A 7 4.48 -17.52 23.52
C GLN A 7 5.04 -16.94 22.22
N ARG A 8 5.60 -17.81 21.38
CA ARG A 8 6.11 -17.49 20.05
C ARG A 8 4.90 -17.12 19.20
N ILE A 9 4.36 -15.94 19.44
CA ILE A 9 3.38 -15.32 18.56
C ILE A 9 4.16 -15.14 17.27
N LEU A 10 3.70 -15.81 16.21
CA LEU A 10 4.15 -15.54 14.85
C LEU A 10 3.64 -14.15 14.49
N VAL A 11 4.31 -13.14 15.03
CA VAL A 11 4.11 -11.76 14.67
C VAL A 11 4.72 -11.61 13.28
N PRO A 12 3.98 -11.13 12.26
CA PRO A 12 4.58 -10.82 10.95
C PRO A 12 5.83 -9.98 11.13
N GLU A 13 6.84 -10.13 10.28
CA GLU A 13 8.15 -9.44 10.40
C GLU A 13 8.01 -7.93 10.69
N LYS A 14 7.15 -7.26 9.93
CA LYS A 14 6.89 -5.82 10.11
C LYS A 14 6.32 -5.46 11.48
N ASP A 15 5.58 -6.37 12.09
CA ASP A 15 4.95 -6.16 13.38
C ASP A 15 5.92 -6.48 14.53
N ILE A 16 6.91 -7.36 14.34
CA ILE A 16 7.93 -7.63 15.37
C ILE A 16 8.87 -6.43 15.56
N VAL A 17 9.32 -5.81 14.46
CA VAL A 17 10.19 -4.62 14.52
C VAL A 17 9.51 -3.48 15.27
N LYS A 18 8.23 -3.24 14.97
CA LYS A 18 7.43 -2.22 15.67
C LYS A 18 7.24 -2.56 17.14
N TYR A 19 6.91 -3.82 17.47
CA TYR A 19 6.72 -4.25 18.85
C TYR A 19 8.01 -4.07 19.67
N SER A 20 9.15 -4.50 19.12
CA SER A 20 10.46 -4.35 19.75
C SER A 20 10.80 -2.89 20.04
N TYR A 21 10.51 -1.97 19.11
CA TYR A 21 10.75 -0.54 19.33
C TYR A 21 9.75 0.10 20.30
N PHE A 22 8.44 -0.02 20.03
CA PHE A 22 7.41 0.74 20.75
C PHE A 22 6.98 0.10 22.08
N THR A 23 7.14 -1.22 22.24
CA THR A 23 6.72 -1.93 23.46
C THR A 23 7.90 -2.36 24.30
N GLU A 24 8.94 -2.92 23.69
CA GLU A 24 10.11 -3.44 24.41
C GLU A 24 11.25 -2.41 24.57
N SER A 25 11.14 -1.24 23.93
CA SER A 25 12.16 -0.19 23.95
C SER A 25 13.54 -0.67 23.49
N ILE A 26 13.57 -1.63 22.56
CA ILE A 26 14.81 -2.15 21.98
C ILE A 26 15.39 -1.12 21.03
N ASN A 27 16.72 -0.93 21.09
CA ASN A 27 17.44 -0.09 20.15
C ASN A 27 17.59 -0.82 18.80
N LEU A 28 16.83 -0.39 17.79
CA LEU A 28 16.90 -0.94 16.44
C LEU A 28 18.16 -0.53 15.66
N SER A 29 18.99 0.37 16.19
CA SER A 29 20.28 0.76 15.58
C SER A 29 21.44 -0.14 15.99
N ASP A 30 21.17 -1.19 16.78
CA ASP A 30 22.16 -2.20 17.14
C ASP A 30 22.02 -3.40 16.19
N ASP A 31 23.05 -3.65 15.39
CA ASP A 31 23.03 -4.67 14.34
C ASP A 31 22.73 -6.08 14.87
N ASP A 32 23.28 -6.43 16.04
CA ASP A 32 23.11 -7.76 16.62
C ASP A 32 21.68 -7.93 17.14
N LEU A 33 21.13 -6.91 17.80
CA LEU A 33 19.74 -6.92 18.24
C LEU A 33 18.77 -6.93 17.06
N LEU A 34 19.06 -6.22 15.98
CA LEU A 34 18.23 -6.22 14.78
C LEU A 34 18.26 -7.58 14.06
N ALA A 35 19.43 -8.23 14.00
CA ALA A 35 19.56 -9.60 13.48
C ALA A 35 18.80 -10.63 14.35
N ASP A 36 18.83 -10.47 15.68
CA ASP A 36 18.04 -11.31 16.59
C ASP A 36 16.53 -11.11 16.37
N ILE A 37 16.07 -9.88 16.13
CA ILE A 37 14.67 -9.59 15.79
C ILE A 37 14.29 -10.25 14.46
N ALA A 38 15.16 -10.17 13.45
CA ALA A 38 14.96 -10.82 12.15
C ALA A 38 14.84 -12.35 12.31
N GLU A 39 15.69 -12.98 13.12
CA GLU A 39 15.61 -14.42 13.42
C GLU A 39 14.27 -14.78 14.10
N ASN A 40 13.82 -13.97 15.05
CA ASN A 40 12.54 -14.19 15.73
C ASN A 40 11.33 -14.06 14.79
N SER A 41 11.46 -13.30 13.69
CA SER A 41 10.45 -13.23 12.62
C SER A 41 10.45 -14.42 11.66
N GLY A 42 11.48 -15.28 11.74
CA GLY A 42 11.64 -16.46 10.88
C GLY A 42 12.68 -16.33 9.77
N LEU A 43 13.46 -15.24 9.74
CA LEU A 43 14.58 -15.06 8.82
C LEU A 43 15.85 -15.76 9.32
N ASN A 44 16.82 -15.99 8.44
CA ASN A 44 18.14 -16.48 8.85
C ASN A 44 18.94 -15.33 9.50
N ARG A 45 19.45 -15.54 10.72
CA ARG A 45 20.20 -14.53 11.48
C ARG A 45 21.48 -14.07 10.77
N GLU A 46 22.28 -15.01 10.27
CA GLU A 46 23.58 -14.73 9.65
C GLU A 46 23.42 -13.99 8.31
N GLU A 47 22.46 -14.41 7.49
CA GLU A 47 22.10 -13.71 6.25
C GLU A 47 21.57 -12.32 6.54
N SER A 48 20.68 -12.17 7.54
CA SER A 48 20.14 -10.87 7.95
C SER A 48 21.26 -9.94 8.43
N LEU A 49 22.19 -10.43 9.26
CA LEU A 49 23.33 -9.65 9.74
C LEU A 49 24.26 -9.24 8.60
N THR A 50 24.41 -10.08 7.57
CA THR A 50 25.17 -9.75 6.36
C THR A 50 24.54 -8.58 5.61
N VAL A 51 23.21 -8.61 5.44
CA VAL A 51 22.45 -7.52 4.82
C VAL A 51 22.52 -6.24 5.65
N ILE A 52 22.31 -6.33 6.97
CA ILE A 52 22.34 -5.18 7.89
C ILE A 52 23.68 -4.43 7.82
N LYS A 53 24.79 -5.17 7.64
CA LYS A 53 26.14 -4.61 7.57
C LYS A 53 26.55 -4.13 6.17
N ASP A 54 25.74 -4.40 5.15
CA ASP A 54 25.99 -3.89 3.80
C ASP A 54 25.16 -2.61 3.58
N ASP A 55 25.84 -1.47 3.65
CA ASP A 55 25.23 -0.14 3.45
C ASP A 55 24.50 0.01 2.10
N ASN A 56 24.75 -0.86 1.11
CA ASN A 56 24.10 -0.83 -0.19
C ASN A 56 22.91 -1.79 -0.29
N ALA A 57 22.85 -2.81 0.56
CA ALA A 57 21.79 -3.81 0.49
C ALA A 57 20.44 -3.16 0.79
N TYR A 58 19.51 -3.22 -0.16
CA TYR A 58 18.18 -2.58 -0.11
C TYR A 58 18.16 -1.06 0.02
N ALA A 59 19.33 -0.39 0.03
CA ALA A 59 19.39 1.07 0.17
C ALA A 59 18.66 1.79 -0.97
N ASP A 60 18.84 1.33 -2.20
CA ASP A 60 18.18 1.90 -3.37
C ASP A 60 16.66 1.71 -3.34
N ASP A 61 16.20 0.55 -2.85
CA ASP A 61 14.76 0.23 -2.71
C ASP A 61 14.12 1.16 -1.67
N VAL A 62 14.73 1.31 -0.49
CA VAL A 62 14.26 2.22 0.57
C VAL A 62 14.24 3.67 0.07
N ARG A 63 15.29 4.11 -0.63
CA ARG A 63 15.36 5.47 -1.20
C ARG A 63 14.35 5.65 -2.34
N MET A 64 13.98 4.59 -3.06
CA MET A 64 12.93 4.65 -4.07
C MET A 64 11.58 4.89 -3.44
N ASP A 65 11.24 4.16 -2.38
CA ASP A 65 9.98 4.34 -1.64
C ASP A 65 9.86 5.76 -1.08
N GLU A 66 10.93 6.30 -0.51
CA GLU A 66 10.99 7.69 -0.03
C GLU A 66 10.78 8.71 -1.17
N ARG A 67 11.42 8.50 -2.33
CA ARG A 67 11.22 9.36 -3.50
C ARG A 67 9.78 9.33 -4.01
N ILE A 68 9.17 8.15 -4.06
CA ILE A 68 7.77 7.98 -4.44
C ILE A 68 6.88 8.75 -3.47
N ALA A 69 7.09 8.61 -2.16
CA ALA A 69 6.35 9.35 -1.15
C ALA A 69 6.48 10.88 -1.33
N HIS A 70 7.69 11.37 -1.60
CA HIS A 70 7.94 12.78 -1.89
C HIS A 70 7.23 13.27 -3.17
N GLN A 71 7.20 12.48 -4.24
CA GLN A 71 6.48 12.81 -5.48
C GLN A 71 4.97 12.97 -5.23
N TYR A 72 4.40 12.11 -4.38
CA TYR A 72 3.02 12.21 -3.91
C TYR A 72 2.79 13.31 -2.85
N ARG A 73 3.82 14.11 -2.52
CA ARG A 73 3.79 15.16 -1.49
C ARG A 73 3.39 14.64 -0.10
N ILE A 74 3.70 13.38 0.19
CA ILE A 74 3.50 12.79 1.51
C ILE A 74 4.56 13.35 2.45
N SER A 75 4.12 14.00 3.52
CA SER A 75 5.00 14.62 4.51
C SER A 75 4.93 13.98 5.91
N GLY A 76 4.18 12.89 6.06
CA GLY A 76 3.99 12.22 7.34
C GLY A 76 3.41 10.82 7.16
N VAL A 77 3.69 9.96 8.15
CA VAL A 77 3.26 8.56 8.19
C VAL A 77 2.45 8.29 9.47
N PRO A 78 1.53 7.31 9.48
CA PRO A 78 1.15 6.44 8.35
C PRO A 78 0.34 7.20 7.27
N PHE A 79 0.47 6.77 6.02
CA PHE A 79 -0.25 7.32 4.87
C PHE A 79 -0.66 6.19 3.94
N PHE A 80 -1.89 6.24 3.42
CA PHE A 80 -2.46 5.19 2.58
C PHE A 80 -2.96 5.79 1.28
N ILE A 81 -2.65 5.15 0.15
CA ILE A 81 -3.19 5.48 -1.17
C ILE A 81 -4.07 4.32 -1.59
N LEU A 82 -5.34 4.60 -1.93
CA LEU A 82 -6.32 3.61 -2.37
C LEU A 82 -6.60 3.82 -3.86
N ASN A 83 -6.38 2.75 -4.63
CA ASN A 83 -6.53 2.71 -6.09
C ASN A 83 -5.89 3.90 -6.83
N GLN A 84 -4.73 4.38 -6.37
CA GLN A 84 -4.01 5.54 -6.94
C GLN A 84 -4.85 6.83 -7.06
N LYS A 85 -5.99 6.90 -6.37
CA LYS A 85 -7.00 7.96 -6.53
C LYS A 85 -7.34 8.66 -5.22
N TYR A 86 -7.47 7.88 -4.15
CA TYR A 86 -7.81 8.39 -2.81
C TYR A 86 -6.63 8.27 -1.87
N ALA A 87 -6.57 9.18 -0.89
CA ALA A 87 -5.54 9.19 0.13
C ALA A 87 -6.16 9.29 1.52
N ILE A 88 -5.60 8.54 2.47
CA ILE A 88 -5.90 8.63 3.90
C ILE A 88 -4.60 8.98 4.62
N SER A 89 -4.56 10.16 5.24
CA SER A 89 -3.39 10.63 5.97
C SER A 89 -3.55 10.42 7.48
N GLY A 90 -2.56 9.80 8.10
CA GLY A 90 -2.49 9.54 9.53
C GLY A 90 -3.23 8.28 9.98
N ALA A 91 -3.15 8.02 11.28
CA ALA A 91 -3.83 6.91 11.95
C ALA A 91 -5.32 7.25 12.14
N GLN A 92 -6.10 7.13 11.07
CA GLN A 92 -7.53 7.41 11.10
C GLN A 92 -8.35 6.30 11.79
N PRO A 93 -9.58 6.60 12.25
CA PRO A 93 -10.50 5.59 12.78
C PRO A 93 -10.84 4.51 11.75
N LEU A 94 -11.22 3.33 12.23
CA LEU A 94 -11.57 2.17 11.40
C LEU A 94 -12.70 2.49 10.41
N GLU A 95 -13.69 3.27 10.85
CA GLU A 95 -14.85 3.66 10.06
C GLU A 95 -14.45 4.50 8.83
N THR A 96 -13.36 5.26 8.92
CA THR A 96 -12.82 6.03 7.79
C THR A 96 -12.26 5.10 6.72
N PHE A 97 -11.56 4.04 7.13
CA PHE A 97 -11.04 3.04 6.21
C PHE A 97 -12.15 2.24 5.54
N ILE A 98 -13.15 1.79 6.31
CA ILE A 98 -14.30 1.04 5.76
C ILE A 98 -15.00 1.89 4.70
N SER A 99 -15.37 3.13 5.05
CA SER A 99 -16.07 4.04 4.13
C SER A 99 -15.27 4.33 2.85
N ALA A 100 -13.95 4.48 2.97
CA ALA A 100 -13.09 4.73 1.82
C ALA A 100 -12.96 3.51 0.91
N LEU A 101 -12.87 2.30 1.48
CA LEU A 101 -12.81 1.05 0.73
C LEU A 101 -14.14 0.76 0.02
N ASP A 102 -15.27 0.94 0.70
CA ASP A 102 -16.61 0.77 0.11
C ASP A 102 -16.81 1.72 -1.07
N LYS A 103 -16.43 2.99 -0.91
CA LYS A 103 -16.48 3.97 -1.99
C LYS A 103 -15.63 3.56 -3.21
N VAL A 104 -14.40 3.12 -2.99
CA VAL A 104 -13.53 2.65 -4.07
C VAL A 104 -14.16 1.43 -4.75
N TRP A 105 -14.72 0.51 -3.97
CA TRP A 105 -15.36 -0.69 -4.51
C TRP A 105 -16.58 -0.38 -5.40
N GLU A 106 -17.45 0.54 -4.97
CA GLU A 106 -18.62 0.98 -5.73
C GLU A 106 -18.22 1.64 -7.07
N GLU A 107 -17.16 2.44 -7.07
CA GLU A 107 -16.67 3.12 -8.29
C GLU A 107 -16.02 2.15 -9.29
N GLU A 108 -15.34 1.11 -8.82
CA GLU A 108 -14.70 0.10 -9.68
C GLU A 108 -15.66 -1.01 -10.13
N ASN A 109 -16.82 -1.15 -9.48
CA ASN A 109 -17.84 -2.15 -9.82
C ASN A 109 -19.20 -1.50 -10.11
N PRO A 110 -19.29 -0.61 -11.12
CA PRO A 110 -20.55 0.00 -11.47
C PRO A 110 -21.55 -1.07 -11.87
N GLN A 111 -22.74 -1.03 -11.29
CA GLN A 111 -23.82 -1.89 -11.74
C GLN A 111 -24.16 -1.52 -13.19
N PRO A 112 -24.29 -2.50 -14.10
CA PRO A 112 -24.62 -2.21 -15.48
C PRO A 112 -25.97 -1.48 -15.52
N GLN A 113 -25.95 -0.23 -15.97
CA GLN A 113 -27.18 0.47 -16.32
C GLN A 113 -27.64 -0.05 -17.67
N PHE A 114 -28.89 -0.49 -17.74
CA PHE A 114 -29.52 -0.81 -19.02
C PHE A 114 -29.73 0.50 -19.78
N GLU A 115 -28.89 0.70 -20.80
CA GLU A 115 -29.06 1.78 -21.75
C GLU A 115 -29.92 1.27 -22.91
N ASP A 116 -31.07 1.93 -23.11
CA ASP A 116 -31.97 1.61 -24.21
C ASP A 116 -31.48 2.31 -25.49
N LEU A 117 -30.78 1.54 -26.32
CA LEU A 117 -30.29 1.97 -27.64
C LEU A 117 -31.38 1.90 -28.73
N SER A 118 -32.64 1.57 -28.38
CA SER A 118 -33.74 1.48 -29.34
C SER A 118 -34.41 2.81 -29.67
N GLY A 119 -33.97 3.92 -29.04
CA GLY A 119 -34.25 5.26 -29.52
C GLY A 119 -33.41 5.60 -30.76
N GLU A 120 -34.05 6.06 -31.83
CA GLU A 120 -33.37 6.60 -33.02
C GLU A 120 -32.47 7.79 -32.64
N GLY A 121 -31.23 7.50 -32.26
CA GLY A 121 -30.19 8.47 -31.89
C GLY A 121 -28.98 8.31 -32.79
N ASN A 122 -29.11 8.72 -34.06
CA ASN A 122 -27.98 8.86 -35.00
C ASN A 122 -27.09 10.05 -34.61
N ASN A 123 -26.47 10.07 -33.42
CA ASN A 123 -25.60 11.20 -33.03
C ASN A 123 -24.39 10.84 -32.15
N ASP A 124 -24.01 9.57 -32.05
CA ASP A 124 -22.77 9.19 -31.35
C ASP A 124 -21.64 8.97 -32.34
N ALA A 125 -20.57 9.74 -32.16
CA ALA A 125 -19.36 9.64 -32.95
C ALA A 125 -18.60 8.34 -32.60
N PHE A 126 -18.70 7.32 -33.45
CA PHE A 126 -17.93 6.09 -33.30
C PHE A 126 -16.69 6.12 -34.20
N CYS A 127 -15.53 5.86 -33.61
CA CYS A 127 -14.29 5.59 -34.34
C CYS A 127 -13.95 4.11 -34.19
N ALA A 128 -14.03 3.36 -35.29
CA ALA A 128 -13.59 1.98 -35.37
C ALA A 128 -12.55 1.86 -36.49
N ASP A 129 -11.40 1.25 -36.18
CA ASP A 129 -10.33 0.84 -37.09
C ASP A 129 -10.08 1.76 -38.29
N GLY A 130 -9.71 3.01 -37.99
CA GLY A 130 -9.26 3.98 -38.99
C GLY A 130 -10.37 4.75 -39.70
N SER A 131 -11.64 4.58 -39.31
CA SER A 131 -12.74 5.42 -39.78
C SER A 131 -13.56 5.97 -38.61
N CYS A 132 -13.83 7.27 -38.65
CA CYS A 132 -14.65 7.97 -37.68
C CYS A 132 -15.93 8.48 -38.35
N ALA A 133 -17.09 8.09 -37.84
CA ALA A 133 -18.35 8.70 -38.22
C ALA A 133 -18.56 9.97 -37.38
N VAL A 134 -18.71 11.12 -38.03
CA VAL A 134 -18.99 12.40 -37.36
C VAL A 134 -20.51 12.59 -37.35
N PRO A 135 -21.13 12.94 -36.20
CA PRO A 135 -22.55 13.26 -36.11
C PRO A 135 -22.89 14.39 -37.10
N THR A 136 -23.97 14.24 -37.86
CA THR A 136 -24.43 15.27 -38.77
C THR A 136 -25.31 16.25 -37.98
N ASP A 137 -24.81 17.47 -37.78
CA ASP A 137 -25.59 18.58 -37.23
C ASP A 137 -26.79 18.90 -38.16
N ASP A 138 -27.96 18.33 -37.86
CA ASP A 138 -29.22 18.81 -38.42
C ASP A 138 -29.57 20.14 -37.74
N LYS A 139 -29.57 21.23 -38.54
CA LYS A 139 -30.01 22.57 -38.14
C LYS A 139 -31.52 22.66 -37.93
#